data_AF-A0A2V1K472-F1
#
_entry.id   AF-A0A2V1K472-F1
#
_cell.length_a   1.000
_cell.length_b   1.000
_cell.length_c   1.000
_cell.angle_alpha   90.00
_cell.angle_beta   90.00
_cell.angle_gamma   90.00
#
_symmetry.space_group_name_H-M   'P 1'
#
loop_
_entity.id
_entity.type
_entity.pdbx_description
1 polymer ?
#
loop_
_entity_poly.entity_id
_entity_poly.type
_entity_poly.pdbx_seq_one_letter_code
_entity_poly.pdbx_strand_id
1 'polypeptide(L)' 'MELFAMSKPFESEVPARWLCYCADLLGGPKLTQELVEVYFRAVGSDDAEAVTRALGDWLRAERRFPAPADIRQALGMVQE' A
#
# COMPACT_ATOMS: atom_id res chain seq x y z
N MET A 1 -2.12 31.62 6.58
CA MET A 1 -2.35 30.42 7.41
C MET A 1 -2.42 29.26 6.44
N GLU A 2 -1.26 28.64 6.19
CA GLU A 2 -1.09 27.60 5.19
C GLU A 2 -1.74 26.33 5.70
N LEU A 3 -3.02 26.16 5.37
CA LEU A 3 -3.72 24.90 5.57
C LEU A 3 -3.09 23.91 4.60
N PHE A 4 -2.30 23.01 5.18
CA PHE A 4 -1.81 21.74 4.65
C PHE A 4 -2.23 21.50 3.20
N ALA A 5 -1.24 21.48 2.31
CA ALA A 5 -1.38 20.78 1.05
C ALA A 5 -1.96 19.40 1.35
N MET A 6 -3.27 19.25 1.14
CA MET A 6 -3.93 17.97 0.98
C MET A 6 -3.35 17.42 -0.32
N SER A 7 -2.13 16.91 -0.25
CA SER A 7 -1.58 16.04 -1.27
C SER A 7 -2.61 14.93 -1.43
N LYS A 8 -3.34 14.99 -2.54
CA LYS A 8 -4.49 14.14 -2.84
C LYS A 8 -4.09 12.70 -2.53
N PRO A 9 -4.76 12.02 -1.58
CA PRO A 9 -4.50 10.61 -1.42
C PRO A 9 -5.04 9.94 -2.69
N PHE A 10 -4.15 9.28 -3.44
CA PHE A 10 -4.49 8.38 -4.55
C PHE A 10 -4.88 9.00 -5.92
N GLU A 11 -3.91 9.64 -6.60
CA GLU A 11 -3.95 9.75 -8.08
C GLU A 11 -3.36 8.51 -8.80
N SER A 12 -3.13 7.40 -8.09
CA SER A 12 -2.64 6.18 -8.73
C SER A 12 -3.58 5.02 -8.44
N GLU A 13 -4.50 4.76 -9.36
CA GLU A 13 -5.32 3.53 -9.37
C GLU A 13 -4.46 2.25 -9.32
N VAL A 14 -3.19 2.36 -9.72
CA VAL A 14 -2.25 1.25 -9.88
C VAL A 14 -1.91 0.56 -8.54
N PRO A 15 -1.37 1.22 -7.51
CA PRO A 15 -1.09 0.57 -6.22
C PRO A 15 -2.34 -0.02 -5.56
N ALA A 16 -3.50 0.63 -5.68
CA ALA A 16 -4.77 0.10 -5.17
C ALA A 16 -5.16 -1.20 -5.87
N ARG A 17 -5.04 -1.25 -7.21
CA ARG A 17 -5.26 -2.49 -7.98
C ARG A 17 -4.29 -3.59 -7.57
N TRP A 18 -3.01 -3.26 -7.35
CA TRP A 18 -2.01 -4.23 -6.88
C TRP A 18 -2.34 -4.79 -5.50
N LEU A 19 -2.82 -3.96 -4.58
CA LEU A 19 -3.26 -4.40 -3.27
C LEU A 19 -4.48 -5.34 -3.38
N CYS A 20 -5.44 -5.02 -4.24
CA CYS A 20 -6.56 -5.91 -4.54
C CYS A 20 -6.08 -7.26 -5.12
N TYR A 21 -5.16 -7.25 -6.08
CA TYR A 21 -4.58 -8.50 -6.60
C TYR A 21 -3.88 -9.31 -5.51
N CYS A 22 -3.17 -8.66 -4.59
CA CYS A 22 -2.58 -9.35 -3.44
C CYS A 22 -3.66 -10.00 -2.57
N ALA A 23 -4.82 -9.35 -2.37
CA ALA A 23 -5.93 -9.93 -1.62
C ALA A 23 -6.54 -11.13 -2.35
N ASP A 24 -6.79 -11.02 -3.66
CA ASP A 24 -7.37 -12.10 -4.46
C ASP A 24 -6.43 -13.32 -4.55
N LEU A 25 -5.14 -13.11 -4.76
CA LEU A 25 -4.17 -14.20 -4.98
C LEU A 25 -3.69 -14.84 -3.69
N LEU A 26 -3.52 -14.06 -2.61
CA LEU A 26 -2.92 -14.54 -1.35
C LEU A 26 -3.96 -14.82 -0.26
N GLY A 27 -5.26 -14.81 -0.60
CA GLY A 27 -6.35 -15.10 0.34
C GLY A 27 -6.56 -14.00 1.40
N GLY A 28 -6.42 -12.74 1.00
CA GLY A 28 -6.60 -11.57 1.85
C GLY A 28 -8.08 -11.19 2.09
N PRO A 29 -8.33 -10.13 2.88
CA PRO A 29 -9.68 -9.64 3.15
C PRO A 29 -10.31 -9.02 1.90
N LYS A 30 -11.65 -8.97 1.85
CA LYS A 30 -12.35 -8.17 0.84
C LYS A 30 -12.07 -6.69 1.09
N LEU A 31 -11.31 -6.09 0.17
CA LEU A 31 -10.92 -4.68 0.27
C LEU A 31 -12.05 -3.79 -0.26
N THR A 32 -12.60 -2.95 0.63
CA THR A 32 -13.44 -1.80 0.24
C THR A 32 -12.55 -0.59 0.00
N GLN A 33 -13.06 0.44 -0.68
CA GLN A 33 -12.32 1.68 -0.91
C GLN A 33 -11.77 2.28 0.39
N GLU A 34 -12.60 2.34 1.45
CA GLU A 34 -12.18 2.84 2.77
C GLU A 34 -11.01 2.03 3.37
N LEU A 35 -11.05 0.70 3.26
CA LEU A 35 -9.97 -0.15 3.77
C LEU A 35 -8.66 0.04 2.99
N VAL A 36 -8.75 0.27 1.68
CA VAL A 36 -7.60 0.59 0.84
C VAL A 36 -6.98 1.93 1.25
N GLU A 37 -7.81 2.95 1.47
CA GLU A 37 -7.34 4.27 1.94
C GLU A 37 -6.67 4.17 3.33
N VAL A 38 -7.27 3.44 4.26
CA VAL A 38 -6.69 3.18 5.59
C VAL A 38 -5.36 2.43 5.46
N TYR A 39 -5.28 1.44 4.58
CA TYR A 39 -4.06 0.67 4.34
C TYR A 39 -2.91 1.58 3.91
N PHE A 40 -3.11 2.40 2.88
CA PHE A 40 -2.05 3.26 2.36
C PHE A 40 -1.70 4.41 3.32
N ARG A 41 -2.69 4.94 4.05
CA ARG A 41 -2.42 5.90 5.13
C ARG A 41 -1.56 5.29 6.23
N ALA A 42 -1.76 4.01 6.55
CA ALA A 42 -0.91 3.30 7.50
C ALA A 42 0.49 3.03 6.94
N VAL A 43 0.64 2.80 5.62
CA VAL A 43 1.97 2.72 4.98
C VAL A 43 2.70 4.05 5.09
N GLY A 44 2.00 5.17 4.91
CA GLY A 44 2.55 6.51 5.12
C GLY A 44 3.56 6.95 4.06
N SER A 45 3.48 6.38 2.85
CA SER A 45 4.31 6.76 1.70
C SER A 45 3.45 7.42 0.63
N ASP A 46 3.87 8.60 0.17
CA ASP A 46 3.26 9.31 -0.96
C ASP A 46 3.81 8.84 -2.32
N ASP A 47 4.88 8.03 -2.32
CA ASP A 47 5.49 7.48 -3.54
C ASP A 47 4.73 6.24 -4.03
N ALA A 48 3.83 6.45 -4.99
CA ALA A 48 2.99 5.41 -5.58
C ALA A 48 3.79 4.36 -6.37
N GLU A 49 4.91 4.73 -7.01
CA GLU A 49 5.73 3.79 -7.78
C GLU A 49 6.50 2.87 -6.84
N ALA A 50 7.09 3.42 -5.78
CA ALA A 50 7.78 2.64 -4.76
C ALA A 50 6.84 1.65 -4.07
N VAL A 51 5.62 2.10 -3.69
CA VAL A 51 4.60 1.25 -3.09
C VAL A 51 4.15 0.13 -4.04
N THR A 52 3.93 0.46 -5.32
CA THR A 52 3.55 -0.53 -6.33
C THR A 52 4.64 -1.59 -6.50
N ARG A 53 5.90 -1.16 -6.57
CA ARG A 53 7.04 -2.08 -6.66
C ARG A 53 7.13 -2.97 -5.43
N ALA A 54 6.99 -2.41 -4.22
CA ALA A 54 7.01 -3.16 -2.98
C ALA A 54 5.89 -4.23 -2.93
N LEU A 55 4.67 -3.88 -3.35
CA LEU A 55 3.56 -4.83 -3.47
C LEU A 55 3.86 -5.94 -4.49
N GLY A 56 4.41 -5.58 -5.66
CA GLY A 56 4.77 -6.54 -6.70
C GLY A 56 5.89 -7.51 -6.28
N ASP A 57 6.93 -7.00 -5.63
CA ASP A 57 8.00 -7.84 -5.09
C ASP A 57 7.50 -8.72 -3.93
N TRP A 58 6.56 -8.23 -3.11
CA TRP A 58 5.91 -9.05 -2.09
C TRP A 58 5.06 -10.18 -2.69
N LEU A 59 4.30 -9.88 -3.74
CA LEU A 59 3.49 -10.87 -4.45
C LEU A 59 4.35 -11.99 -5.03
N ARG A 60 5.51 -11.66 -5.63
CA ARG A 60 6.48 -12.64 -6.15
C ARG A 60 7.04 -13.57 -5.08
N ALA A 61 7.08 -13.13 -3.82
CA ALA A 61 7.57 -13.93 -2.71
C ALA A 61 6.50 -14.89 -2.13
N GLU A 62 5.27 -14.87 -2.64
CA GLU A 62 4.14 -15.76 -2.30
C GLU A 62 4.00 -16.06 -0.79
N ARG A 63 4.10 -15.02 0.05
CA ARG A 63 4.11 -15.21 1.51
C ARG A 63 2.70 -15.28 2.10
N ARG A 64 2.00 -14.16 2.03
CA ARG A 64 0.66 -13.87 2.58
C ARG A 64 0.24 -12.47 2.16
N PHE A 65 -1.03 -12.12 2.32
CA PHE A 65 -1.47 -10.72 2.18
C PHE A 65 -0.58 -9.77 3.01
N PRO A 66 0.03 -8.75 2.40
CA PRO A 66 0.95 -7.85 3.09
C PRO A 66 0.20 -7.00 4.12
N ALA A 67 0.78 -6.85 5.31
CA ALA A 67 0.36 -5.83 6.26
C ALA A 67 1.06 -4.50 5.92
N PRO A 68 0.53 -3.34 6.36
CA PRO A 68 1.18 -2.05 6.11
C PRO A 68 2.64 -1.99 6.59
N ALA A 69 2.96 -2.65 7.70
CA ALA A 69 4.32 -2.75 8.23
C ALA A 69 5.28 -3.50 7.28
N ASP A 70 4.80 -4.54 6.60
CA ASP A 70 5.60 -5.31 5.64
C ASP A 70 6.01 -4.41 4.46
N ILE A 71 5.09 -3.57 3.98
CA ILE A 71 5.35 -2.62 2.89
C ILE A 71 6.29 -1.50 3.36
N ARG A 72 6.11 -0.95 4.56
CA ARG A 72 7.06 0.02 5.13
C ARG A 72 8.47 -0.55 5.20
N GLN A 73 8.62 -1.80 5.65
CA GLN A 73 9.92 -2.47 5.66
C GLN A 73 10.50 -2.63 4.25
N ALA A 74 9.69 -3.01 3.26
CA ALA A 74 10.12 -3.12 1.86
C ALA A 74 10.53 -1.76 1.26
N LEU A 75 9.95 -0.67 1.75
CA LEU A 75 10.31 0.71 1.40
C LEU A 75 11.54 1.23 2.18
N GLY A 76 12.12 0.43 3.09
CA GLY A 76 13.20 0.87 3.96
C GLY A 76 12.77 1.84 5.07
N MET A 77 11.46 2.00 5.29
CA MET A 77 10.86 2.82 6.35
C MET A 77 10.82 2.00 7.64
N VAL A 78 11.99 1.65 8.18
CA VAL A 78 12.09 1.00 9.49
C VAL A 78 11.91 2.09 10.56
N GLN A 79 10.89 1.93 11.42
CA GLN A 79 10.80 2.69 12.66
C GLN A 79 11.56 1.91 13.74
N GLU A 80 12.56 2.56 14.33
CA GLU A 80 13.22 2.14 15.58
C GLU A 80 12.22 2.04 16.74
#